data_AF-A0AAF0MN60-F1
#
_entry.id   AF-A0AAF0MN60-F1
#
_cell.length_a   1.000
_cell.length_b   1.000
_cell.length_c   1.000
_cell.angle_alpha   90.00
_cell.angle_beta   90.00
_cell.angle_gamma   90.00
#
_symmetry.space_group_name_H-M   'P 1'
#
loop_
_entity.id
_entity.type
_entity.pdbx_description
1 polymer ?
#
loop_
_entity_poly.entity_id
_entity_poly.type
_entity_poly.pdbx_seq_one_letter_code
_entity_poly.pdbx_strand_id
1 'polypeptide(L)'
;MEFTEPLQAAAAVVSLAILASAACSDIRTREVPDIHWASLGLIGSVLYALLCVSEEGMRFDCLAVPACLLMEFVAVAFLEGKAAVSAGAAAAVLFFAVVVQGDSPYIVTQGLVSAAAVAAYAGLYYAGVLRGGADAKCLMSLSIALPYYPEIGPFPLMPPDPRIEEFIPPSLSVLFVGAVIAAAWALIWYAVRTDRGRMRLDEAAGSFVWICSGEDSRGEEKEAAAARLMSEGASDAKVVYQIPFIAPLAIASAAVVLLGSPLFIL
;
A
#
# COMPACT_ATOMS: atom_id res chain seq x y z
N MET A 1 11.26 1.16 27.78
CA MET A 1 10.39 2.35 27.94
C MET A 1 10.95 3.63 27.31
N GLU A 2 12.23 4.02 27.47
CA GLU A 2 12.72 5.31 26.91
C GLU A 2 12.83 5.38 25.36
N PHE A 3 12.77 4.25 24.64
CA PHE A 3 13.01 4.22 23.18
C PHE A 3 11.77 3.98 22.31
N THR A 4 10.62 3.67 22.91
CA THR A 4 9.42 3.27 22.18
C THR A 4 8.87 4.41 21.30
N GLU A 5 8.58 5.57 21.88
CA GLU A 5 8.06 6.72 21.14
C GLU A 5 9.03 7.19 20.04
N PRO A 6 10.36 7.36 20.29
CA PRO A 6 11.31 7.67 19.22
C PRO A 6 11.33 6.66 18.06
N LEU A 7 11.18 5.36 18.35
CA LEU A 7 11.13 4.32 17.32
C LEU A 7 9.82 4.35 16.52
N GLN A 8 8.68 4.60 17.17
CA GLN A 8 7.40 4.78 16.47
C GLN A 8 7.43 6.03 15.59
N ALA A 9 8.01 7.13 16.09
CA ALA A 9 8.24 8.34 15.31
C ALA A 9 9.14 8.09 14.10
N ALA A 10 10.24 7.33 14.28
CA ALA A 10 11.11 6.94 13.18
C ALA A 10 10.37 6.11 12.13
N ALA A 11 9.57 5.12 12.55
CA ALA A 11 8.77 4.30 11.65
C ALA A 11 7.77 5.14 10.84
N ALA A 12 7.04 6.05 11.49
CA ALA A 12 6.11 6.95 10.82
C ALA A 12 6.82 7.89 9.84
N VAL A 13 7.89 8.56 10.26
CA VAL A 13 8.64 9.51 9.42
C VAL A 13 9.25 8.82 8.20
N VAL A 14 9.89 7.65 8.39
CA VAL A 14 10.46 6.87 7.27
C VAL A 14 9.36 6.44 6.31
N SER A 15 8.24 5.93 6.84
CA SER A 15 7.11 5.50 6.01
C SER A 15 6.56 6.65 5.16
N LEU A 16 6.32 7.81 5.77
CA LEU A 16 5.80 8.99 5.08
C LEU A 16 6.82 9.56 4.08
N ALA A 17 8.11 9.54 4.38
CA ALA A 17 9.15 9.99 3.45
C ALA A 17 9.24 9.10 2.21
N ILE A 18 9.21 7.77 2.39
CA ILE A 18 9.22 6.83 1.27
C ILE A 18 7.94 6.97 0.44
N LEU A 19 6.78 7.08 1.08
CA LEU A 19 5.51 7.29 0.38
C LEU A 19 5.45 8.62 -0.37
N ALA A 20 6.00 9.69 0.18
CA ALA A 20 6.10 10.98 -0.51
C ALA A 20 7.01 10.89 -1.74
N SER A 21 8.14 10.16 -1.64
CA SER A 21 9.01 9.89 -2.78
C SER A 21 8.29 9.04 -3.85
N ALA A 22 7.59 8.00 -3.43
CA ALA A 22 6.80 7.13 -4.31
C ALA A 22 5.69 7.91 -5.03
N ALA A 23 4.96 8.77 -4.31
CA ALA A 23 3.95 9.66 -4.86
C ALA A 23 4.55 10.65 -5.86
N CYS A 24 5.75 11.19 -5.59
CA CYS A 24 6.44 12.04 -6.56
C CYS A 24 6.78 11.29 -7.85
N SER A 25 7.19 10.03 -7.76
CA SER A 25 7.42 9.17 -8.93
C SER A 25 6.13 8.94 -9.69
N ASP A 26 5.06 8.52 -9.02
CA ASP A 26 3.75 8.26 -9.61
C ASP A 26 3.15 9.49 -10.31
N ILE A 27 3.34 10.68 -9.72
CA ILE A 27 2.89 11.94 -10.32
C ILE A 27 3.67 12.25 -11.62
N ARG A 28 4.97 11.98 -11.63
CA ARG A 28 5.87 12.34 -12.75
C ARG A 28 5.85 11.35 -13.89
N THR A 29 5.82 10.06 -13.59
CA THR A 29 6.03 8.99 -14.59
C THR A 29 4.88 7.99 -14.65
N ARG A 30 3.90 8.06 -13.73
CA ARG A 30 2.84 7.04 -13.55
C ARG A 30 3.34 5.64 -13.23
N GLU A 31 4.61 5.57 -12.82
CA GLU A 31 5.26 4.34 -12.43
C GLU A 31 6.01 4.57 -11.12
N VAL A 32 5.94 3.59 -10.23
CA VAL A 32 6.69 3.62 -8.98
C VAL A 32 7.69 2.48 -8.96
N PRO A 33 9.00 2.80 -8.91
CA PRO A 33 10.04 1.78 -8.81
C PRO A 33 9.90 0.95 -7.54
N ASP A 34 10.13 -0.36 -7.69
CA ASP A 34 10.03 -1.36 -6.63
C ASP A 34 10.92 -1.10 -5.41
N ILE A 35 11.98 -0.29 -5.58
CA ILE A 35 12.89 0.08 -4.48
C ILE A 35 12.15 0.76 -3.32
N HIS A 36 11.08 1.52 -3.58
CA HIS A 36 10.29 2.15 -2.51
C HIS A 36 9.65 1.10 -1.61
N TRP A 37 9.05 0.07 -2.20
CA TRP A 37 8.36 -0.99 -1.47
C TRP A 37 9.35 -1.91 -0.76
N ALA A 38 10.48 -2.23 -1.40
CA ALA A 38 11.54 -3.02 -0.79
C ALA A 38 12.17 -2.28 0.41
N SER A 39 12.45 -0.98 0.27
CA SER A 39 12.95 -0.16 1.38
C SER A 39 11.94 -0.05 2.51
N LEU A 40 10.67 0.20 2.21
CA LEU A 40 9.63 0.33 3.23
C LEU A 40 9.42 -0.99 4.00
N GLY A 41 9.34 -2.12 3.29
CA GLY A 41 9.18 -3.43 3.92
C GLY A 41 10.39 -3.83 4.77
N LEU A 42 11.62 -3.63 4.27
CA LEU A 42 12.84 -3.99 5.00
C LEU A 42 13.06 -3.10 6.23
N ILE A 43 13.03 -1.78 6.05
CA ILE A 43 13.25 -0.83 7.16
C ILE A 43 12.10 -0.94 8.16
N GLY A 44 10.86 -1.06 7.69
CA GLY A 44 9.68 -1.28 8.52
C GLY A 44 9.81 -2.53 9.38
N SER A 45 10.20 -3.67 8.81
CA SER A 45 10.40 -4.92 9.55
C SER A 45 11.48 -4.80 10.63
N VAL A 46 12.60 -4.13 10.32
CA VAL A 46 13.68 -3.88 11.29
C VAL A 46 13.20 -2.97 12.42
N LEU A 47 12.54 -1.85 12.11
CA LEU A 47 12.01 -0.94 13.13
C LEU A 47 10.95 -1.61 13.99
N TYR A 48 10.08 -2.43 13.38
CA TYR A 48 9.06 -3.18 14.11
C TYR A 48 9.68 -4.23 15.05
N ALA A 49 10.71 -4.96 14.60
CA ALA A 49 11.44 -5.87 15.48
C ALA A 49 12.10 -5.15 16.66
N LEU A 50 12.70 -3.97 16.41
CA LEU A 50 13.28 -3.15 17.47
C LEU A 50 12.22 -2.65 18.45
N LEU A 51 11.04 -2.26 17.97
CA LEU A 51 9.91 -1.88 18.81
C LEU A 51 9.48 -3.03 19.73
N CYS A 52 9.20 -4.21 19.15
CA CYS A 52 8.83 -5.41 19.93
C CYS A 52 9.88 -5.73 21.00
N VAL A 53 11.17 -5.74 20.64
CA VAL A 53 12.25 -6.03 21.59
C VAL A 53 12.40 -4.94 22.65
N SER A 54 12.13 -3.68 22.32
CA SER A 54 12.24 -2.56 23.26
C SER A 54 11.12 -2.55 24.33
N GLU A 55 9.96 -3.09 23.99
CA GLU A 55 8.79 -3.17 24.88
C GLU A 55 8.79 -4.45 25.69
N GLU A 56 9.01 -5.59 25.03
CA GLU A 56 8.75 -6.93 25.58
C GLU A 56 10.04 -7.74 25.81
N GLY A 57 11.20 -7.20 25.42
CA GLY A 57 12.49 -7.87 25.49
C GLY A 57 12.73 -8.86 24.35
N MET A 58 13.81 -9.66 24.46
CA MET A 58 14.19 -10.65 23.44
C MET A 58 13.34 -11.91 23.55
N ARG A 59 12.07 -11.82 23.16
CA ARG A 59 11.18 -12.98 23.01
C ARG A 59 11.21 -13.52 21.58
N PHE A 60 10.89 -14.80 21.42
CA PHE A 60 10.83 -15.44 20.11
C PHE A 60 9.80 -14.77 19.19
N ASP A 61 8.59 -14.52 19.71
CA ASP A 61 7.48 -13.90 18.99
C ASP A 61 7.81 -12.47 18.50
N CYS A 62 8.57 -11.71 19.29
CA CYS A 62 9.05 -10.37 18.95
C CYS A 62 9.97 -10.32 17.71
N LEU A 63 10.63 -11.43 17.36
CA LEU A 63 11.45 -11.54 16.15
C LEU A 63 10.74 -12.35 15.05
N ALA A 64 9.95 -13.34 15.44
CA ALA A 64 9.23 -14.21 14.52
C ALA A 64 8.17 -13.46 13.71
N VAL A 65 7.40 -12.54 14.33
CA VAL A 65 6.33 -11.81 13.62
C VAL A 65 6.88 -10.80 12.59
N PRO A 66 7.87 -9.93 12.89
CA PRO A 66 8.48 -9.07 11.88
C PRO A 66 9.13 -9.86 10.73
N ALA A 67 9.76 -11.01 11.04
CA ALA A 67 10.32 -11.90 10.03
C ALA A 67 9.23 -12.56 9.17
N CYS A 68 8.14 -13.02 9.78
CA CYS A 68 6.96 -13.55 9.10
C CYS A 68 6.41 -12.54 8.09
N LEU A 69 6.12 -11.32 8.55
CA LEU A 69 5.64 -10.21 7.72
C LEU A 69 6.55 -9.93 6.53
N LEU A 70 7.87 -9.84 6.77
CA LEU A 70 8.84 -9.58 5.70
C LEU A 70 8.90 -10.74 4.69
N MET A 71 8.91 -11.99 5.17
CA MET A 71 8.96 -13.16 4.30
C MET A 71 7.68 -13.29 3.47
N GLU A 72 6.52 -13.04 4.06
CA GLU A 72 5.23 -13.03 3.36
C GLU A 72 5.21 -11.97 2.26
N PHE A 73 5.57 -10.73 2.61
CA PHE A 73 5.64 -9.64 1.65
C PHE A 73 6.63 -9.93 0.52
N VAL A 74 7.82 -10.42 0.83
CA VAL A 74 8.82 -10.77 -0.19
C VAL A 74 8.33 -11.91 -1.08
N ALA A 75 7.70 -12.93 -0.50
CA ALA A 75 7.14 -14.05 -1.24
C ALA A 75 6.10 -13.60 -2.28
N VAL A 76 5.22 -12.67 -1.90
CA VAL A 76 4.15 -12.17 -2.77
C VAL A 76 4.64 -11.10 -3.75
N ALA A 77 5.46 -10.16 -3.31
CA ALA A 77 5.77 -8.95 -4.06
C ALA A 77 6.95 -9.08 -5.03
N PHE A 78 7.89 -10.01 -4.78
CA PHE A 78 9.17 -10.03 -5.49
C PHE A 78 9.65 -11.42 -5.95
N LEU A 79 9.12 -12.50 -5.37
CA LEU A 79 9.57 -13.85 -5.70
C LEU A 79 8.58 -14.56 -6.63
N GLU A 80 9.10 -15.55 -7.35
CA GLU A 80 8.31 -16.42 -8.23
C GLU A 80 8.64 -17.90 -7.99
N GLY A 81 7.73 -18.78 -8.43
CA GLY A 81 7.92 -20.22 -8.44
C GLY A 81 8.24 -20.82 -7.06
N LYS A 82 9.22 -21.71 -7.01
CA LYS A 82 9.58 -22.44 -5.77
C LYS A 82 10.08 -21.52 -4.66
N ALA A 83 10.75 -20.43 -5.01
CA ALA A 83 11.25 -19.47 -4.03
C ALA A 83 10.09 -18.78 -3.28
N ALA A 84 9.09 -18.29 -4.03
CA ALA A 84 7.88 -17.70 -3.44
C ALA A 84 7.15 -18.69 -2.53
N VAL A 85 6.95 -19.93 -2.99
CA VAL A 85 6.29 -20.97 -2.19
C VAL A 85 7.07 -21.27 -0.91
N SER A 86 8.40 -21.36 -0.99
CA SER A 86 9.23 -21.64 0.19
C SER A 86 9.21 -20.50 1.21
N ALA A 87 9.27 -19.24 0.75
CA ALA A 87 9.21 -18.06 1.61
C ALA A 87 7.82 -17.91 2.25
N GLY A 88 6.75 -18.10 1.48
CA GLY A 88 5.37 -18.09 1.98
C GLY A 88 5.11 -19.23 2.98
N ALA A 89 5.63 -20.43 2.73
CA ALA A 89 5.53 -21.54 3.67
C ALA A 89 6.28 -21.25 4.98
N ALA A 90 7.48 -20.66 4.90
CA ALA A 90 8.24 -20.26 6.07
C ALA A 90 7.51 -19.16 6.88
N ALA A 91 6.94 -18.16 6.21
CA ALA A 91 6.10 -17.16 6.85
C ALA A 91 4.91 -17.79 7.57
N ALA A 92 4.17 -18.69 6.90
CA ALA A 92 3.04 -19.40 7.51
C ALA A 92 3.47 -20.23 8.75
N VAL A 93 4.62 -20.90 8.70
CA VAL A 93 5.16 -21.64 9.86
C VAL A 93 5.44 -20.70 11.03
N LEU A 94 6.06 -19.54 10.78
CA LEU A 94 6.30 -18.54 11.84
C LEU A 94 5.00 -18.00 12.41
N PHE A 95 4.03 -17.67 11.55
CA PHE A 95 2.69 -17.21 11.96
C PHE A 95 2.02 -18.23 12.90
N PHE A 96 1.91 -19.48 12.47
CA PHE A 96 1.27 -20.52 13.27
C PHE A 96 2.06 -20.87 14.53
N ALA A 97 3.40 -20.82 14.50
CA ALA A 97 4.22 -21.04 15.69
C ALA A 97 3.91 -20.01 16.79
N VAL A 98 3.76 -18.73 16.43
CA VAL A 98 3.38 -17.67 17.38
C VAL A 98 1.94 -17.86 17.86
N VAL A 99 0.99 -18.13 16.95
CA VAL A 99 -0.42 -18.35 17.32
C VAL A 99 -0.59 -19.51 18.29
N VAL A 100 0.11 -20.63 18.07
CA VAL A 100 0.03 -21.82 18.94
C VAL A 100 0.62 -21.56 20.33
N GLN A 101 1.56 -20.62 20.47
CA GLN A 101 2.13 -20.25 21.77
C GLN A 101 1.08 -19.61 22.71
N GLY A 102 0.07 -18.92 22.16
CA GLY A 102 -1.16 -18.53 22.86
C GLY A 102 -1.06 -17.43 23.91
N ASP A 103 0.12 -16.81 24.10
CA ASP A 103 0.38 -15.76 25.09
C ASP A 103 1.26 -14.64 24.49
N SER A 104 0.77 -14.02 23.43
CA SER A 104 1.45 -12.95 22.72
C SER A 104 1.04 -11.57 23.26
N PRO A 105 2.02 -10.68 23.50
CA PRO A 105 1.73 -9.31 23.91
C PRO A 105 1.04 -8.53 22.78
N TYR A 106 0.38 -7.42 23.13
CA TYR A 106 -0.41 -6.61 22.22
C TYR A 106 0.31 -6.26 20.92
N ILE A 107 1.56 -5.78 21.02
CA ILE A 107 2.39 -5.39 19.88
C ILE A 107 2.64 -6.54 18.90
N VAL A 108 2.77 -7.78 19.39
CA VAL A 108 2.94 -8.99 18.58
C VAL A 108 1.62 -9.37 17.92
N THR A 109 0.51 -9.32 18.66
CA THR A 109 -0.83 -9.58 18.14
C THR A 109 -1.17 -8.63 16.99
N GLN A 110 -0.84 -7.35 17.10
CA GLN A 110 -1.00 -6.37 16.02
C GLN A 110 -0.18 -6.70 14.76
N GLY A 111 1.02 -7.27 14.93
CA GLY A 111 1.79 -7.77 13.78
C GLY A 111 1.17 -8.98 13.11
N LEU A 112 0.52 -9.87 13.87
CA LEU A 112 -0.22 -11.01 13.30
C LEU A 112 -1.47 -10.53 12.52
N VAL A 113 -2.19 -9.54 13.04
CA VAL A 113 -3.30 -8.89 12.33
C VAL A 113 -2.79 -8.22 11.06
N SER A 114 -1.63 -7.59 11.12
CA SER A 114 -0.96 -7.00 9.95
C SER A 114 -0.54 -8.06 8.93
N ALA A 115 -0.11 -9.25 9.36
CA ALA A 115 0.20 -10.37 8.45
C ALA A 115 -1.07 -10.87 7.76
N ALA A 116 -2.18 -11.01 8.49
CA ALA A 116 -3.49 -11.30 7.91
C ALA A 116 -3.91 -10.23 6.89
N ALA A 117 -3.63 -8.95 7.14
CA ALA A 117 -3.88 -7.88 6.18
C ALA A 117 -3.00 -7.97 4.93
N VAL A 118 -1.71 -8.32 5.06
CA VAL A 118 -0.82 -8.59 3.92
C VAL A 118 -1.40 -9.72 3.05
N ALA A 119 -1.79 -10.84 3.65
CA ALA A 119 -2.46 -11.94 2.97
C ALA A 119 -3.75 -11.49 2.27
N ALA A 120 -4.55 -10.65 2.93
CA ALA A 120 -5.78 -10.11 2.37
C ALA A 120 -5.50 -9.21 1.15
N TYR A 121 -4.51 -8.33 1.22
CA TYR A 121 -4.12 -7.49 0.08
C TYR A 121 -3.56 -8.30 -1.08
N ALA A 122 -2.77 -9.34 -0.80
CA ALA A 122 -2.32 -10.30 -1.79
C ALA A 122 -3.53 -11.00 -2.46
N GLY A 123 -4.50 -11.45 -1.66
CA GLY A 123 -5.75 -12.04 -2.15
C GLY A 123 -6.55 -11.08 -3.04
N LEU A 124 -6.71 -9.82 -2.62
CA LEU A 124 -7.39 -8.78 -3.42
C LEU A 124 -6.64 -8.49 -4.73
N TYR A 125 -5.31 -8.54 -4.73
CA TYR A 125 -4.49 -8.38 -5.93
C TYR A 125 -4.68 -9.55 -6.89
N TYR A 126 -4.55 -10.80 -6.43
CA TYR A 126 -4.75 -11.98 -7.27
C TYR A 126 -6.19 -12.16 -7.75
N ALA A 127 -7.18 -11.69 -6.98
CA ALA A 127 -8.58 -11.63 -7.41
C ALA A 127 -8.87 -10.50 -8.41
N GLY A 128 -7.92 -9.60 -8.68
CA GLY A 128 -8.08 -8.47 -9.59
C GLY A 128 -8.97 -7.34 -9.04
N VAL A 129 -9.22 -7.32 -7.72
CA VAL A 129 -9.90 -6.21 -7.02
C VAL A 129 -8.93 -5.04 -6.88
N LEU A 130 -7.72 -5.30 -6.37
CA LEU A 130 -6.62 -4.35 -6.43
C LEU A 130 -5.86 -4.55 -7.74
N ARG A 131 -6.15 -3.73 -8.74
CA ARG A 131 -5.56 -3.87 -10.08
C ARG A 131 -4.14 -3.29 -10.20
N GLY A 132 -3.74 -2.39 -9.31
CA GLY A 132 -2.42 -1.79 -9.30
C GLY A 132 -1.42 -2.62 -8.51
N GLY A 133 -0.37 -3.11 -9.17
CA GLY A 133 0.73 -3.79 -8.48
C GLY A 133 1.45 -2.88 -7.48
N ALA A 134 1.60 -1.59 -7.81
CA ALA A 134 2.15 -0.59 -6.91
C ALA A 134 1.27 -0.38 -5.67
N ASP A 135 -0.06 -0.34 -5.84
CA ASP A 135 -1.01 -0.11 -4.75
C ASP A 135 -0.99 -1.27 -3.75
N ALA A 136 -1.00 -2.52 -4.25
CA ALA A 136 -0.91 -3.71 -3.42
C ALA A 136 0.43 -3.74 -2.65
N LYS A 137 1.56 -3.49 -3.33
CA LYS A 137 2.88 -3.44 -2.68
C LYS A 137 2.97 -2.32 -1.65
N CYS A 138 2.35 -1.16 -1.91
CA CYS A 138 2.25 -0.05 -0.98
C CYS A 138 1.53 -0.48 0.31
N LEU A 139 0.33 -1.05 0.20
CA LEU A 139 -0.47 -1.46 1.37
C LEU A 139 0.21 -2.60 2.15
N MET A 140 0.77 -3.60 1.46
CA MET A 140 1.50 -4.68 2.10
C MET A 140 2.73 -4.17 2.87
N SER A 141 3.58 -3.36 2.22
CA SER A 141 4.77 -2.80 2.89
C SER A 141 4.42 -1.85 4.03
N LEU A 142 3.31 -1.12 3.92
CA LEU A 142 2.80 -0.27 4.99
C LEU A 142 2.30 -1.06 6.21
N SER A 143 1.64 -2.21 6.02
CA SER A 143 1.27 -3.11 7.13
C SER A 143 2.49 -3.60 7.93
N ILE A 144 3.66 -3.70 7.30
CA ILE A 144 4.90 -4.10 7.97
C ILE A 144 5.49 -2.91 8.73
N ALA A 145 5.50 -1.74 8.09
CA ALA A 145 6.14 -0.55 8.64
C ALA A 145 5.34 0.11 9.77
N LEU A 146 4.01 0.00 9.71
CA LEU A 146 3.07 0.53 10.72
C LEU A 146 2.03 -0.55 11.06
N PRO A 147 2.40 -1.55 11.88
CA PRO A 147 1.50 -2.65 12.23
C PRO A 147 0.40 -2.25 13.21
N TYR A 148 0.57 -1.13 13.93
CA TYR A 148 -0.41 -0.50 14.80
C TYR A 148 -0.30 1.02 14.68
N TYR A 149 -1.29 1.77 15.20
CA TYR A 149 -1.31 3.22 15.08
C TYR A 149 -0.18 3.81 15.92
N PRO A 150 0.73 4.61 15.32
CA PRO A 150 1.85 5.15 16.08
C PRO A 150 1.36 6.23 17.04
N GLU A 151 1.74 6.09 18.31
CA GLU A 151 1.54 7.06 19.38
C GLU A 151 2.78 7.96 19.48
N ILE A 152 2.67 9.19 18.98
CA ILE A 152 3.79 10.14 18.88
C ILE A 152 3.33 11.48 19.48
N GLY A 153 3.75 11.77 20.70
CA GLY A 153 3.31 12.96 21.43
C GLY A 153 1.77 13.09 21.46
N PRO A 154 1.18 14.16 20.87
CA PRO A 154 -0.27 14.35 20.84
C PRO A 154 -1.00 13.57 19.74
N PHE A 155 -0.28 12.81 18.91
CA PHE A 155 -0.84 12.07 17.78
C PHE A 155 -0.99 10.58 18.11
N PRO A 156 -2.06 9.92 17.63
CA PRO A 156 -3.14 10.46 16.80
C PRO A 156 -4.11 11.39 17.57
N LEU A 157 -4.62 12.44 16.90
CA LEU A 157 -5.57 13.38 17.52
C LEU A 157 -6.92 12.74 17.89
N MET A 158 -7.31 11.70 17.17
CA MET A 158 -8.51 10.91 17.44
C MET A 158 -8.10 9.43 17.52
N PRO A 159 -7.60 8.98 18.70
CA PRO A 159 -7.16 7.61 18.85
C PRO A 159 -8.31 6.63 18.53
N PRO A 160 -8.01 5.51 17.85
CA PRO A 160 -9.02 4.51 17.54
C PRO A 160 -9.61 3.91 18.83
N ASP A 161 -10.88 3.46 18.76
CA ASP A 161 -11.44 2.65 19.85
C ASP A 161 -10.59 1.37 20.00
N PRO A 162 -10.11 1.03 21.20
CA PRO A 162 -9.29 -0.17 21.43
C PRO A 162 -9.91 -1.47 20.89
N ARG A 163 -11.24 -1.56 20.87
CA ARG A 163 -11.97 -2.75 20.36
C ARG A 163 -11.88 -2.88 18.84
N ILE A 164 -11.70 -1.76 18.15
CA ILE A 164 -11.62 -1.68 16.69
C ILE A 164 -10.15 -1.77 16.26
N GLU A 165 -9.27 -1.11 17.01
CA GLU A 165 -7.82 -1.12 16.76
C GLU A 165 -7.23 -2.53 16.75
N GLU A 166 -7.76 -3.43 17.57
CA GLU A 166 -7.34 -4.84 17.61
C GLU A 166 -7.51 -5.57 16.27
N PHE A 167 -8.42 -5.13 15.40
CA PHE A 167 -8.73 -5.82 14.14
C PHE A 167 -8.49 -4.97 12.88
N ILE A 168 -8.30 -3.66 13.04
CA ILE A 168 -8.15 -2.73 11.91
C ILE A 168 -6.74 -2.14 11.91
N PRO A 169 -5.79 -2.75 11.18
CA PRO A 169 -4.46 -2.21 11.08
C PRO A 169 -4.48 -0.86 10.33
N PRO A 170 -3.49 0.03 10.58
CA PRO A 170 -3.43 1.35 9.96
C PRO A 170 -3.51 1.33 8.43
N SER A 171 -2.90 0.34 7.79
CA SER A 171 -2.92 0.15 6.33
C SER A 171 -4.34 -0.01 5.77
N LEU A 172 -5.28 -0.60 6.53
CA LEU A 172 -6.67 -0.74 6.12
C LEU A 172 -7.41 0.60 6.17
N SER A 173 -7.17 1.39 7.20
CA SER A 173 -7.65 2.77 7.29
C SER A 173 -7.09 3.63 6.14
N VAL A 174 -5.80 3.46 5.81
CA VAL A 174 -5.17 4.13 4.67
C VAL A 174 -5.81 3.73 3.35
N LEU A 175 -6.11 2.45 3.14
CA LEU A 175 -6.84 2.00 1.95
C LEU A 175 -8.21 2.70 1.84
N PHE A 176 -8.99 2.73 2.92
CA PHE A 176 -10.32 3.33 2.90
C PHE A 176 -10.26 4.84 2.64
N VAL A 177 -9.46 5.57 3.42
CA VAL A 177 -9.28 7.02 3.27
C VAL A 177 -8.69 7.36 1.91
N GLY A 178 -7.70 6.58 1.46
CA GLY A 178 -7.07 6.73 0.16
C GLY A 178 -8.06 6.53 -0.98
N ALA A 179 -8.96 5.55 -0.88
CA ALA A 179 -10.02 5.33 -1.86
C ALA A 179 -10.99 6.52 -1.93
N VAL A 180 -11.38 7.10 -0.79
CA VAL A 180 -12.23 8.30 -0.76
C VAL A 180 -11.52 9.50 -1.39
N ILE A 181 -10.26 9.73 -1.05
CA ILE A 181 -9.43 10.81 -1.63
C ILE A 181 -9.27 10.60 -3.13
N ALA A 182 -8.98 9.38 -3.59
CA ALA A 182 -8.82 9.06 -4.99
C ALA A 182 -10.13 9.27 -5.77
N ALA A 183 -11.28 8.90 -5.20
CA ALA A 183 -12.58 9.14 -5.80
C ALA A 183 -12.89 10.64 -5.93
N ALA A 184 -12.66 11.41 -4.85
CA ALA A 184 -12.82 12.87 -4.88
C ALA A 184 -11.88 13.52 -5.91
N TRP A 185 -10.63 13.06 -5.98
CA TRP A 185 -9.65 13.49 -6.97
C TRP A 185 -10.16 13.23 -8.38
N ALA A 186 -10.63 12.00 -8.67
CA ALA A 186 -11.17 11.64 -9.97
C ALA A 186 -12.35 12.54 -10.39
N LEU A 187 -13.26 12.84 -9.45
CA LEU A 187 -14.42 13.70 -9.70
C LEU A 187 -14.02 15.14 -10.00
N ILE A 188 -13.10 15.72 -9.22
CA ILE A 188 -12.57 17.07 -9.46
C ILE A 188 -11.91 17.13 -10.83
N TRP A 189 -11.09 16.12 -11.14
CA TRP A 189 -10.37 16.05 -12.40
C TRP A 189 -11.31 15.94 -13.60
N TYR A 190 -12.37 15.14 -13.46
CA TYR A 190 -13.44 15.04 -14.46
C TYR A 190 -14.20 16.36 -14.63
N ALA A 191 -14.51 17.08 -13.54
CA ALA A 191 -15.27 18.32 -13.57
C ALA A 191 -14.51 19.50 -14.21
N VAL A 192 -13.19 19.56 -14.03
CA VAL A 192 -12.34 20.66 -14.54
C VAL A 192 -11.99 20.47 -16.03
N ARG A 193 -12.09 19.25 -16.56
CA ARG A 193 -11.72 18.94 -17.95
C ARG A 193 -12.84 19.22 -18.94
N THR A 194 -12.51 19.95 -20.00
CA THR A 194 -13.42 20.24 -21.13
C THR A 194 -13.48 19.12 -22.15
N ASP A 195 -12.45 18.29 -22.23
CA ASP A 195 -12.30 17.24 -23.24
C ASP A 195 -13.19 16.01 -23.01
N ARG A 196 -13.81 15.87 -21.83
CA ARG A 196 -14.75 14.80 -21.43
C ARG A 196 -14.31 13.39 -21.84
N GLY A 197 -13.00 13.14 -21.87
CA GLY A 197 -12.44 11.84 -22.24
C GLY A 197 -12.38 11.57 -23.75
N ARG A 198 -12.35 12.61 -24.59
CA ARG A 198 -11.93 12.51 -26.00
C ARG A 198 -10.67 13.34 -26.21
N MET A 199 -9.65 12.75 -26.81
CA MET A 199 -8.37 13.43 -27.05
C MET A 199 -7.91 13.13 -28.48
N ARG A 200 -7.22 14.07 -29.12
CA ARG A 200 -6.60 13.80 -30.41
C ARG A 200 -5.52 12.74 -30.26
N LEU A 201 -5.36 11.89 -31.26
CA LEU A 201 -4.44 10.75 -31.17
C LEU A 201 -2.97 11.16 -31.03
N ASP A 202 -2.56 12.27 -31.65
CA ASP A 202 -1.22 12.85 -31.52
C ASP A 202 -0.93 13.36 -30.10
N GLU A 203 -1.92 14.00 -29.48
CA GLU A 203 -1.84 14.46 -28.08
C GLU A 203 -1.92 13.30 -27.09
N ALA A 204 -2.79 12.31 -27.38
CA ALA A 204 -2.97 11.14 -26.54
C ALA A 204 -1.67 10.35 -26.42
N ALA A 205 -0.93 10.17 -27.51
CA ALA A 205 0.35 9.46 -27.54
C ALA A 205 1.39 10.03 -26.55
N GLY A 206 1.39 11.35 -26.29
CA GLY A 206 2.28 12.00 -25.32
C GLY A 206 1.71 12.16 -23.90
N SER A 207 0.42 11.88 -23.69
CA SER A 207 -0.29 12.19 -22.42
C SER A 207 -0.49 10.97 -21.51
N PHE A 208 -0.67 11.15 -20.20
CA PHE A 208 -0.96 10.04 -19.28
C PHE A 208 -2.41 9.53 -19.39
N VAL A 209 -2.67 8.83 -20.50
CA VAL A 209 -3.99 8.30 -20.88
C VAL A 209 -3.89 6.90 -21.45
N TRP A 210 -4.91 6.11 -21.16
CA TRP A 210 -5.24 4.86 -21.85
C TRP A 210 -6.13 5.19 -23.05
N ILE A 211 -5.79 4.66 -24.22
CA ILE A 211 -6.56 4.82 -25.45
C ILE A 211 -7.57 3.66 -25.55
N CYS A 212 -8.87 3.97 -25.59
CA CYS A 212 -9.92 2.97 -25.71
C CYS A 212 -10.10 2.59 -27.19
N SER A 213 -9.40 1.57 -27.65
CA SER A 213 -9.41 1.08 -29.03
C SER A 213 -10.48 0.00 -29.32
N GLY A 214 -11.32 -0.38 -28.36
CA GLY A 214 -12.36 -1.43 -28.50
C GLY A 214 -12.72 -2.11 -27.16
N GLU A 215 -13.53 -3.19 -27.21
CA GLU A 215 -13.93 -3.96 -26.00
C GLU A 215 -12.75 -4.56 -25.24
N ASP A 216 -11.64 -4.84 -25.92
CA ASP A 216 -10.45 -5.50 -25.36
C ASP A 216 -9.18 -4.62 -25.38
N SER A 217 -9.36 -3.30 -25.38
CA SER A 217 -8.27 -2.31 -25.43
C SER A 217 -7.37 -2.26 -24.18
N ARG A 218 -7.52 -3.21 -23.25
CA ARG A 218 -6.79 -3.24 -21.98
C ARG A 218 -5.54 -4.12 -22.12
N GLY A 219 -4.39 -3.48 -22.34
CA GLY A 219 -3.09 -4.15 -22.43
C GLY A 219 -2.38 -3.95 -23.77
N GLU A 220 -3.04 -3.32 -24.74
CA GLU A 220 -2.39 -2.86 -25.96
C GLU A 220 -1.45 -1.69 -25.60
N GLU A 221 -0.21 -1.79 -26.07
CA GLU A 221 0.77 -0.72 -25.90
C GLU A 221 0.21 0.57 -26.51
N LYS A 222 0.26 1.66 -25.74
CA LYS A 222 -0.42 2.91 -26.07
C LYS A 222 -0.10 3.43 -27.48
N GLU A 223 1.15 3.24 -27.92
CA GLU A 223 1.59 3.60 -29.27
C GLU A 223 0.97 2.71 -30.36
N ALA A 224 0.85 1.40 -30.11
CA ALA A 224 0.20 0.47 -31.01
C ALA A 224 -1.32 0.76 -31.13
N ALA A 225 -1.98 1.06 -30.02
CA ALA A 225 -3.39 1.46 -30.01
C ALA A 225 -3.63 2.76 -30.80
N ALA A 226 -2.74 3.75 -30.65
CA ALA A 226 -2.80 4.98 -31.41
C ALA A 226 -2.56 4.74 -32.91
N ALA A 227 -1.53 3.97 -33.26
CA ALA A 227 -1.18 3.66 -34.64
C ALA A 227 -2.31 2.92 -35.38
N ARG A 228 -3.01 2.01 -34.71
CA ARG A 228 -4.17 1.30 -35.27
C ARG A 228 -5.32 2.24 -35.58
N LEU A 229 -5.70 3.08 -34.62
CA LEU A 229 -6.80 4.04 -34.84
C LEU A 229 -6.46 5.07 -35.92
N MET A 230 -5.18 5.48 -36.02
CA MET A 230 -4.72 6.34 -37.12
C MET A 230 -4.80 5.64 -38.49
N SER A 231 -4.46 4.35 -38.58
CA SER A 231 -4.57 3.60 -39.85
C SER A 231 -6.02 3.36 -40.28
N GLU A 232 -6.95 3.35 -39.33
CA GLU A 232 -8.40 3.34 -39.54
C GLU A 232 -8.97 4.73 -39.92
N GLY A 233 -8.14 5.78 -39.93
CA GLY A 233 -8.53 7.14 -40.31
C GLY A 233 -9.17 7.96 -39.19
N ALA A 234 -9.10 7.50 -37.94
CA ALA A 234 -9.55 8.28 -36.79
C ALA A 234 -8.57 9.42 -36.48
N SER A 235 -9.10 10.57 -36.05
CA SER A 235 -8.31 11.72 -35.61
C SER A 235 -8.38 11.94 -34.09
N ASP A 236 -9.45 11.45 -33.46
CA ASP A 236 -9.69 11.47 -32.03
C ASP A 236 -9.95 10.05 -31.49
N ALA A 237 -9.66 9.86 -30.21
CA ALA A 237 -9.99 8.63 -29.51
C ALA A 237 -10.62 8.92 -28.16
N LYS A 238 -11.47 7.99 -27.71
CA LYS A 238 -11.91 7.96 -26.32
C LYS A 238 -10.73 7.56 -25.44
N VAL A 239 -10.48 8.33 -24.39
CA VAL A 239 -9.37 8.12 -23.47
C VAL A 239 -9.84 7.98 -22.03
N VAL A 240 -9.10 7.18 -21.26
CA VAL A 240 -9.25 7.09 -19.80
C VAL A 240 -7.96 7.55 -19.17
N TYR A 241 -8.05 8.52 -18.28
CA TYR A 241 -6.88 9.10 -17.64
C TYR A 241 -6.26 8.17 -16.61
N GLN A 242 -4.94 8.14 -16.61
CA GLN A 242 -4.16 7.50 -15.56
C GLN A 242 -4.13 8.43 -14.34
N ILE A 243 -4.83 8.03 -13.28
CA ILE A 243 -4.86 8.75 -12.00
C ILE A 243 -3.71 8.21 -11.14
N PRO A 244 -2.83 9.07 -10.58
CA PRO A 244 -1.80 8.62 -9.65
C PRO A 244 -2.45 8.16 -8.36
N PHE A 245 -2.48 6.85 -8.12
CA PHE A 245 -3.16 6.28 -6.95
C PHE A 245 -2.29 6.29 -5.70
N ILE A 246 -0.96 6.38 -5.83
CA ILE A 246 -0.04 6.44 -4.70
C ILE A 246 -0.11 7.80 -4.00
N ALA A 247 -0.39 8.89 -4.71
CA ALA A 247 -0.54 10.21 -4.10
C ALA A 247 -1.71 10.28 -3.09
N PRO A 248 -2.94 9.84 -3.42
CA PRO A 248 -4.02 9.64 -2.46
C PRO A 248 -3.64 8.78 -1.26
N LEU A 249 -2.93 7.66 -1.49
CA LEU A 249 -2.48 6.77 -0.41
C LEU A 249 -1.46 7.46 0.50
N ALA A 250 -0.52 8.23 -0.04
CA ALA A 250 0.45 8.98 0.76
C ALA A 250 -0.24 10.06 1.64
N ILE A 251 -1.22 10.77 1.08
CA ILE A 251 -2.04 11.73 1.84
C ILE A 251 -2.84 11.01 2.93
N ALA A 252 -3.44 9.87 2.59
CA ALA A 252 -4.19 9.04 3.53
C ALA A 252 -3.30 8.52 4.66
N SER A 253 -2.07 8.08 4.37
CA SER A 253 -1.09 7.68 5.40
C SER A 253 -0.76 8.81 6.35
N ALA A 254 -0.50 10.01 5.83
CA ALA A 254 -0.26 11.18 6.67
C ALA A 254 -1.49 11.52 7.54
N ALA A 255 -2.68 11.46 6.96
CA ALA A 255 -3.92 11.68 7.69
C ALA A 255 -4.14 10.62 8.77
N VAL A 256 -3.88 9.33 8.50
CA VAL A 256 -4.05 8.24 9.47
C VAL A 256 -3.04 8.32 10.61
N VAL A 257 -1.78 8.69 10.33
CA VAL A 257 -0.77 8.89 11.38
C VAL A 257 -1.14 10.08 12.29
N LEU A 258 -1.63 11.18 11.71
CA LEU A 258 -1.94 12.39 12.47
C LEU A 258 -3.31 12.32 13.16
N LEU A 259 -4.30 11.75 12.52
CA LEU A 259 -5.69 11.78 12.98
C LEU A 259 -6.11 10.47 13.63
N GLY A 260 -5.49 9.34 13.31
CA GLY A 260 -5.93 8.01 13.74
C GLY A 260 -6.83 7.32 12.71
N SER A 261 -7.72 6.44 13.16
CA SER A 261 -8.61 5.67 12.30
C SER A 261 -9.94 6.37 12.08
N PRO A 262 -10.24 7.02 10.94
CA PRO A 262 -11.57 7.60 10.72
C PRO A 262 -12.67 6.55 10.60
N LEU A 263 -12.32 5.25 10.54
CA LEU A 263 -13.28 4.15 10.53
C LEU A 263 -14.06 4.02 11.84
N PHE A 264 -13.64 4.65 12.95
CA PHE A 264 -14.44 4.67 14.18
C PHE A 264 -15.78 5.41 14.03
N ILE A 265 -15.94 6.24 12.99
CA ILE A 265 -17.16 7.02 12.73
C ILE A 265 -18.24 6.17 12.03
N LEU A 266 -17.87 5.03 11.44
CA LEU A 266 -18.76 4.11 10.74
C LEU A 266 -19.34 3.05 11.69
#